data_AF-A0A9N8ZQQ8-F1
#
_entry.id   AF-A0A9N8ZQQ8-F1
#
_cell.length_a   1.000
_cell.length_b   1.000
_cell.length_c   1.000
_cell.angle_alpha   90.00
_cell.angle_beta   90.00
_cell.angle_gamma   90.00
#
_symmetry.space_group_name_H-M   'P 1'
#
loop_
_entity.id
_entity.type
_entity.pdbx_description
1 polymer ?
#
loop_
_entity_poly.entity_id
_entity_poly.type
_entity_poly.pdbx_seq_one_letter_code
_entity_poly.pdbx_strand_id
1 'polypeptide(L)'
;MDGNPFGHSITYRDGGSVKLLDYSEDKKIVLRDDALDILRRIQEPVAIISLGNVGLNRVVNRTEELKIPRVGWANGGSTGKSDEFGIHQQMLALFHLKAYYGATVHLRARLITRRSNLYNNATVIRKLTTISNQRFRSANNLGDKFSDFSVYGLPHPGLSSHQLRELHEIDTSEFDEEFIEEVTYAVNEILNTVQPKYIDSNPVNGDVLATFLECCVQTLNAGDNQFDLSLSTNYDSIVQFAARRAATEALDWYRSMMVAELNESVLPVPWTVFNNVHEESLHNAENCFNNSLVGNGIHLLKAYQEFRRDVDTFLTKLRGQNSELLYSCNRETAVLLWDQLVTSHLTADDLFISVEVLEQAIDRFEEQYLDARLDCPEASRVLDEFKSIYYNAARRLFNDLKTFREVAEVEKLLTIEAQKDRATAQAELPKIAGRMEGFDEISRRQKEEADRYRQQVEDMGRKVAELEQQMQRREGEYKAMINNLQNELRNR
;
A
#
# COMPACT_ATOMS: atom_id res chain seq x y z
N MET A 1 -4.86 -40.35 39.03
CA MET A 1 -5.12 -40.59 37.61
C MET A 1 -4.23 -41.74 37.18
N ASP A 2 -4.52 -42.94 37.68
CA ASP A 2 -3.85 -44.18 37.28
C ASP A 2 -4.98 -45.11 36.85
N GLY A 3 -5.04 -45.48 35.58
CA GLY A 3 -6.17 -46.25 35.06
C GLY A 3 -6.16 -46.55 33.56
N ASN A 4 -5.26 -45.94 32.78
CA ASN A 4 -5.08 -46.33 31.38
C ASN A 4 -3.75 -47.09 31.20
N PRO A 5 -3.74 -48.44 31.20
CA PRO A 5 -2.54 -49.24 30.96
C PRO A 5 -1.97 -49.06 29.54
N PHE A 6 -2.75 -48.52 28.60
CA PHE A 6 -2.42 -48.50 27.17
C PHE A 6 -1.56 -47.30 26.73
N GLY A 7 -1.16 -46.37 27.61
CA GLY A 7 -0.46 -45.16 27.16
C GLY A 7 0.30 -44.38 28.23
N HIS A 8 1.03 -45.05 29.11
CA HIS A 8 1.71 -44.45 30.28
C HIS A 8 2.73 -43.33 29.98
N SER A 9 3.05 -43.05 28.72
CA SER A 9 4.04 -42.06 28.28
C SER A 9 3.51 -40.95 27.38
N ILE A 10 2.21 -40.93 27.06
CA ILE A 10 1.63 -39.87 26.22
C ILE A 10 0.86 -38.87 27.06
N THR A 11 1.30 -37.62 27.03
CA THR A 11 0.50 -36.46 27.45
C THR A 11 -0.74 -36.37 26.57
N TYR A 12 -1.84 -36.96 27.06
CA TYR A 12 -3.18 -36.76 26.51
C TYR A 12 -3.61 -35.32 26.82
N ARG A 13 -3.94 -34.53 25.80
CA ARG A 13 -4.68 -33.28 26.00
C ARG A 13 -6.15 -33.65 26.18
N ASP A 14 -6.74 -33.27 27.32
CA ASP A 14 -8.17 -33.50 27.58
C ASP A 14 -9.01 -32.92 26.44
N GLY A 15 -9.82 -33.78 25.80
CA GLY A 15 -10.63 -33.41 24.65
C GLY A 15 -11.51 -34.56 24.17
N GLY A 16 -12.80 -34.28 23.98
CA GLY A 16 -13.75 -35.25 23.43
C GLY A 16 -13.44 -35.61 21.98
N SER A 17 -14.02 -36.72 21.50
CA SER A 17 -14.00 -37.04 20.08
C SER A 17 -14.68 -35.93 19.27
N VAL A 18 -14.00 -35.46 18.23
CA VAL A 18 -14.53 -34.41 17.33
C VAL A 18 -14.95 -35.07 16.02
N LYS A 19 -16.21 -34.86 15.63
CA LYS A 19 -16.70 -35.30 14.32
C LYS A 19 -16.11 -34.37 13.25
N LEU A 20 -15.26 -34.92 12.37
CA LEU A 20 -14.61 -34.13 11.30
C LEU A 20 -15.51 -33.94 10.08
N LEU A 21 -16.25 -34.99 9.70
CA LEU A 21 -17.01 -35.05 8.45
C LEU A 21 -18.50 -35.18 8.74
N ASP A 22 -19.31 -34.47 7.96
CA ASP A 22 -20.76 -34.63 7.87
C ASP A 22 -21.22 -34.80 6.42
N TYR A 23 -22.51 -35.06 6.24
CA TYR A 23 -23.15 -35.11 4.92
C TYR A 23 -24.28 -34.10 4.85
N SER A 24 -24.28 -33.27 3.81
CA SER A 24 -25.41 -32.41 3.47
C SER A 24 -26.60 -33.23 2.97
N GLU A 25 -27.78 -32.60 2.90
CA GLU A 25 -29.00 -33.21 2.34
C GLU A 25 -28.80 -33.71 0.89
N ASP A 26 -27.93 -33.04 0.13
CA ASP A 26 -27.54 -33.40 -1.24
C ASP A 26 -26.47 -34.52 -1.31
N LYS A 27 -26.18 -35.19 -0.19
CA LYS A 27 -25.13 -36.23 -0.06
C LYS A 27 -23.71 -35.74 -0.35
N LYS A 28 -23.47 -34.43 -0.36
CA LYS A 28 -22.12 -33.86 -0.41
C LYS A 28 -21.44 -33.99 0.94
N ILE A 29 -20.15 -34.28 0.93
CA ILE A 29 -19.30 -34.31 2.13
C ILE A 29 -19.12 -32.88 2.63
N VAL A 30 -19.29 -32.65 3.92
CA VAL A 30 -19.10 -31.34 4.57
C VAL A 30 -18.06 -31.50 5.67
N LEU A 31 -17.03 -30.67 5.68
CA LEU A 31 -16.12 -30.57 6.82
C LEU A 31 -16.77 -29.67 7.87
N ARG A 32 -16.68 -30.06 9.14
CA ARG A 32 -17.19 -29.20 10.21
C ARG A 32 -16.17 -28.13 10.56
N ASP A 33 -16.62 -26.88 10.59
CA ASP A 33 -15.76 -25.73 10.88
C ASP A 33 -15.09 -25.81 12.25
N ASP A 34 -15.82 -26.30 13.27
CA ASP A 34 -15.29 -26.50 14.63
C ASP A 34 -14.12 -27.50 14.67
N ALA A 35 -14.19 -28.57 13.86
CA ALA A 35 -13.11 -29.53 13.72
C ALA A 35 -11.90 -28.96 12.97
N LEU A 36 -12.15 -28.18 11.91
CA LEU A 36 -11.07 -27.51 11.16
C LEU A 36 -10.35 -26.48 12.03
N ASP A 37 -11.07 -25.69 12.82
CA ASP A 37 -10.46 -24.71 13.73
C ASP A 37 -9.55 -25.37 14.78
N ILE A 38 -9.92 -26.55 15.26
CA ILE A 38 -9.06 -27.33 16.16
C ILE A 38 -7.78 -27.76 15.43
N LEU A 39 -7.90 -28.27 14.21
CA LEU A 39 -6.73 -28.67 13.41
C LEU A 39 -5.82 -27.46 13.13
N ARG A 40 -6.35 -26.33 12.68
CA ARG A 40 -5.58 -25.12 12.34
C ARG A 40 -4.79 -24.53 13.51
N ARG A 41 -5.19 -24.81 14.75
CA ARG A 41 -4.47 -24.37 15.97
C ARG A 41 -3.23 -25.21 16.27
N ILE A 42 -3.06 -26.37 15.64
CA ILE A 42 -1.89 -27.24 15.86
C ILE A 42 -0.74 -26.73 15.00
N GLN A 43 0.22 -26.06 15.64
CA GLN A 43 1.41 -25.52 15.00
C GLN A 43 2.51 -26.57 14.87
N GLU A 44 2.47 -27.60 15.72
CA GLU A 44 3.43 -28.70 15.74
C GLU A 44 3.18 -29.70 14.59
N PRO A 45 4.21 -30.48 14.17
CA PRO A 45 4.03 -31.56 13.21
C PRO A 45 2.98 -32.59 13.66
N VAL A 46 2.07 -32.98 12.75
CA VAL A 46 0.97 -33.91 13.06
C VAL A 46 1.31 -35.32 12.62
N ALA A 47 0.99 -36.30 13.47
CA ALA A 47 1.01 -37.73 13.11
C ALA A 47 -0.42 -38.21 12.87
N ILE A 48 -0.62 -39.07 11.85
CA ILE A 48 -1.94 -39.60 11.50
C ILE A 48 -1.94 -41.11 11.70
N ILE A 49 -2.83 -41.59 12.58
CA ILE A 49 -3.06 -43.01 12.82
C ILE A 49 -4.42 -43.37 12.24
N SER A 50 -4.43 -44.31 11.29
CA SER A 50 -5.66 -44.85 10.72
C SER A 50 -5.95 -46.21 11.33
N LEU A 51 -7.19 -46.40 11.81
CA LEU A 51 -7.68 -47.67 12.35
C LEU A 51 -8.73 -48.23 11.39
N GLY A 52 -8.47 -49.40 10.83
CA GLY A 52 -9.36 -50.09 9.89
C GLY A 52 -9.92 -51.38 10.46
N ASN A 53 -11.23 -51.61 10.33
CA ASN A 53 -11.85 -52.90 10.62
C ASN A 53 -11.80 -53.77 9.36
N VAL A 54 -10.87 -54.72 9.30
CA VAL A 54 -10.84 -55.75 8.26
C VAL A 54 -11.50 -57.01 8.80
N GLY A 55 -12.81 -57.14 8.57
CA GLY A 55 -13.47 -58.43 8.72
C GLY A 55 -12.91 -59.41 7.69
N LEU A 56 -11.99 -60.28 8.10
CA LEU A 56 -11.40 -61.36 7.27
C LEU A 56 -12.49 -62.21 6.56
N ASN A 57 -13.69 -62.32 7.15
CA ASN A 57 -14.82 -63.06 6.57
C ASN A 57 -15.48 -62.38 5.35
N ARG A 58 -15.33 -61.07 5.14
CA ARG A 58 -15.96 -60.38 3.99
C ARG A 58 -15.11 -60.39 2.71
N VAL A 59 -13.81 -60.67 2.82
CA VAL A 59 -12.92 -60.85 1.65
C VAL A 59 -13.05 -62.27 1.07
N VAL A 60 -13.57 -63.23 1.85
CA VAL A 60 -13.72 -64.62 1.40
C VAL A 60 -15.12 -64.92 0.83
N ASN A 61 -16.19 -64.28 1.33
CA ASN A 61 -17.57 -64.67 1.02
C ASN A 61 -18.34 -63.78 0.01
N ARG A 62 -17.68 -62.83 -0.67
CA ARG A 62 -18.32 -62.06 -1.79
C ARG A 62 -17.96 -62.60 -3.19
N THR A 63 -17.59 -63.87 -3.29
CA THR A 63 -17.26 -64.54 -4.57
C THR A 63 -18.10 -65.79 -4.88
N GLU A 64 -19.17 -66.07 -4.14
CA GLU A 64 -20.08 -67.18 -4.42
C GLU A 64 -21.45 -66.71 -4.93
N GLU A 65 -21.48 -66.20 -6.17
CA GLU A 65 -22.66 -66.28 -7.04
C GLU A 65 -22.22 -66.61 -8.46
N LEU A 66 -21.61 -67.79 -8.65
CA LEU A 66 -21.52 -68.42 -9.96
C LEU A 66 -21.97 -69.88 -9.82
N LYS A 67 -23.22 -70.10 -10.21
CA LYS A 67 -23.85 -71.41 -10.39
C LYS A 67 -22.95 -72.29 -11.27
N ILE A 68 -22.30 -73.28 -10.68
CA ILE A 68 -21.69 -74.38 -11.45
C ILE A 68 -22.72 -75.52 -11.55
N PRO A 69 -23.02 -76.05 -12.75
CA PRO A 69 -23.96 -77.15 -12.92
C PRO A 69 -23.44 -78.41 -12.22
N ARG A 70 -24.34 -79.11 -11.52
CA ARG A 70 -24.10 -80.48 -11.03
C ARG A 70 -23.85 -81.40 -12.22
N VAL A 71 -22.63 -81.92 -12.37
CA VAL A 71 -22.39 -83.15 -13.12
C VAL A 71 -22.39 -84.28 -12.11
N GLY A 72 -23.43 -85.10 -12.17
CA GLY A 72 -23.64 -86.21 -11.26
C GLY A 72 -22.67 -87.37 -11.51
N TRP A 73 -22.24 -88.00 -10.43
CA TRP A 73 -21.95 -89.42 -10.40
C TRP A 73 -22.76 -90.02 -9.25
N ALA A 74 -23.81 -90.74 -9.62
CA ALA A 74 -24.53 -91.61 -8.71
C ALA A 74 -23.70 -92.88 -8.52
N ASN A 75 -23.42 -93.25 -7.26
CA ASN A 75 -23.88 -94.50 -6.68
C ASN A 75 -23.35 -94.68 -5.25
N GLY A 76 -24.30 -94.90 -4.32
CA GLY A 76 -24.12 -95.84 -3.20
C GLY A 76 -23.83 -95.25 -1.82
N GLY A 77 -24.88 -95.20 -0.98
CA GLY A 77 -24.81 -95.87 0.33
C GLY A 77 -24.55 -95.02 1.59
N SER A 78 -25.66 -94.66 2.26
CA SER A 78 -25.89 -94.68 3.71
C SER A 78 -25.01 -93.87 4.68
N THR A 79 -25.65 -92.81 5.22
CA THR A 79 -25.77 -92.48 6.65
C THR A 79 -24.57 -92.72 7.57
N GLY A 80 -23.91 -91.63 7.96
CA GLY A 80 -23.05 -91.59 9.15
C GLY A 80 -22.66 -90.16 9.46
N LYS A 81 -23.16 -89.62 10.57
CA LYS A 81 -22.65 -88.39 11.18
C LYS A 81 -21.17 -88.54 11.49
N SER A 82 -20.37 -87.53 11.18
CA SER A 82 -19.06 -87.31 11.81
C SER A 82 -18.76 -85.81 11.86
N ASP A 83 -19.15 -85.21 12.99
CA ASP A 83 -18.45 -84.20 13.77
C ASP A 83 -17.65 -83.13 13.03
N GLU A 84 -18.28 -81.97 12.87
CA GLU A 84 -17.63 -80.67 12.71
C GLU A 84 -16.94 -80.28 14.05
N PHE A 85 -15.63 -80.50 14.15
CA PHE A 85 -14.78 -79.73 15.07
C PHE A 85 -14.23 -78.52 14.32
N GLY A 86 -15.07 -77.49 14.16
CA GLY A 86 -14.67 -76.17 13.68
C GLY A 86 -14.37 -75.24 14.85
N ILE A 87 -13.11 -75.20 15.30
CA ILE A 87 -12.63 -74.16 16.22
C ILE A 87 -12.53 -72.85 15.41
N HIS A 88 -13.53 -71.98 15.56
CA HIS A 88 -13.50 -70.60 15.09
C HIS A 88 -12.57 -69.77 15.99
N GLN A 89 -11.31 -69.57 15.58
CA GLN A 89 -10.48 -68.47 16.09
C GLN A 89 -10.70 -67.23 15.21
N GLN A 90 -11.44 -66.25 15.73
CA GLN A 90 -11.46 -64.89 15.16
C GLN A 90 -10.20 -64.17 15.63
N MET A 91 -9.18 -64.07 14.78
CA MET A 91 -8.07 -63.15 15.00
C MET A 91 -8.50 -61.74 14.55
N LEU A 92 -8.50 -60.78 15.48
CA LEU A 92 -8.51 -59.36 15.13
C LEU A 92 -7.09 -58.98 14.68
N ALA A 93 -6.95 -58.30 13.54
CA ALA A 93 -5.66 -57.82 13.07
C ALA A 93 -5.66 -56.29 13.04
N LEU A 94 -4.72 -55.68 13.74
CA LEU A 94 -4.45 -54.23 13.69
C LEU A 94 -3.36 -53.99 12.63
N PHE A 95 -3.64 -53.13 11.66
CA PHE A 95 -2.67 -52.72 10.65
C PHE A 95 -2.18 -51.31 10.97
N HIS A 96 -0.87 -51.15 11.11
CA HIS A 96 -0.22 -49.84 11.10
C HIS A 96 0.48 -49.66 9.76
N LEU A 97 -0.06 -48.76 8.93
CA LEU A 97 0.44 -48.49 7.59
C LEU A 97 1.26 -47.19 7.59
N LYS A 98 2.54 -47.26 7.23
CA LYS A 98 3.40 -46.09 7.06
C LYS A 98 3.46 -45.72 5.57
N ALA A 99 3.08 -44.49 5.24
CA ALA A 99 3.02 -44.01 3.87
C ALA A 99 4.41 -43.69 3.29
N TYR A 100 4.57 -43.82 1.97
CA TYR A 100 5.81 -43.58 1.20
C TYR A 100 5.78 -42.25 0.42
N TYR A 101 6.95 -41.60 0.31
CA TYR A 101 7.34 -40.69 -0.78
C TYR A 101 8.87 -40.81 -1.01
N GLY A 102 9.32 -41.62 -1.98
CA GLY A 102 10.65 -41.52 -2.62
C GLY A 102 11.75 -42.53 -2.22
N ALA A 103 12.40 -43.08 -3.27
CA ALA A 103 13.56 -43.98 -3.37
C ALA A 103 13.49 -45.44 -2.84
N THR A 104 13.80 -46.36 -3.75
CA THR A 104 14.04 -47.82 -3.66
C THR A 104 14.74 -48.29 -2.38
N VAL A 105 14.27 -49.39 -1.76
CA VAL A 105 15.06 -50.53 -1.19
C VAL A 105 14.14 -51.57 -0.50
N HIS A 106 14.64 -52.82 -0.50
CA HIS A 106 14.16 -54.11 -0.02
C HIS A 106 13.08 -54.21 1.09
N LEU A 107 12.08 -55.06 0.78
CA LEU A 107 11.09 -55.65 1.69
C LEU A 107 11.71 -56.26 2.95
N ARG A 108 11.21 -55.84 4.12
CA ARG A 108 11.40 -56.57 5.39
C ARG A 108 10.06 -56.67 6.12
N ALA A 109 9.21 -57.60 5.71
CA ALA A 109 8.01 -57.94 6.46
C ALA A 109 8.41 -58.58 7.79
N ARG A 110 8.09 -57.93 8.92
CA ARG A 110 8.28 -58.49 10.26
C ARG A 110 6.92 -58.91 10.81
N LEU A 111 6.62 -60.20 10.73
CA LEU A 111 5.52 -60.77 11.49
C LEU A 111 5.98 -60.83 12.95
N ILE A 112 5.46 -59.94 13.81
CA ILE A 112 5.78 -59.94 15.23
C ILE A 112 4.64 -60.69 15.92
N THR A 113 4.84 -61.98 16.12
CA THR A 113 4.01 -62.80 17.02
C THR A 113 4.94 -63.41 18.06
N ARG A 114 4.62 -63.26 19.36
CA ARG A 114 5.41 -63.85 20.45
C ARG A 114 5.41 -65.39 20.42
N ARG A 115 4.51 -66.03 19.66
CA ARG A 115 4.51 -67.47 19.42
C ARG A 115 5.14 -67.81 18.07
N SER A 116 6.46 -67.93 18.08
CA SER A 116 7.23 -68.74 17.15
C SER A 116 6.87 -70.23 17.32
N ASN A 117 5.70 -70.66 16.83
CA ASN A 117 5.37 -72.07 16.65
C ASN A 117 4.21 -72.23 15.66
N LEU A 118 4.52 -72.25 14.37
CA LEU A 118 3.89 -73.14 13.38
C LEU A 118 4.78 -73.16 12.13
N TYR A 119 5.61 -74.18 12.12
CA TYR A 119 6.43 -74.64 11.01
C TYR A 119 5.65 -74.70 9.68
N ASN A 120 6.31 -74.29 8.59
CA ASN A 120 6.11 -74.73 7.20
C ASN A 120 4.70 -74.59 6.59
N ASN A 121 4.42 -73.44 5.96
CA ASN A 121 3.41 -73.31 4.91
C ASN A 121 4.00 -73.02 3.52
N ALA A 122 5.22 -73.50 3.24
CA ALA A 122 5.80 -73.51 1.90
C ALA A 122 5.15 -74.54 0.94
N THR A 123 4.30 -75.44 1.44
CA THR A 123 3.77 -76.58 0.67
C THR A 123 2.34 -76.36 0.12
N VAL A 124 1.62 -75.33 0.57
CA VAL A 124 0.25 -75.05 0.07
C VAL A 124 0.24 -74.22 -1.23
N ILE A 125 1.40 -73.69 -1.64
CA ILE A 125 1.54 -72.78 -2.80
C ILE A 125 1.43 -73.49 -4.16
N ARG A 126 1.50 -74.84 -4.24
CA ARG A 126 1.50 -75.56 -5.52
C ARG A 126 0.13 -75.97 -6.10
N LYS A 127 -0.99 -75.73 -5.40
CA LYS A 127 -2.34 -76.07 -5.91
C LYS A 127 -3.24 -74.87 -6.23
N LEU A 128 -2.74 -73.63 -6.14
CA LEU A 128 -3.51 -72.40 -6.40
C LEU A 128 -3.12 -71.69 -7.71
N THR A 129 -2.65 -72.43 -8.72
CA THR A 129 -2.13 -71.87 -9.98
C THR A 129 -3.19 -71.29 -10.93
N THR A 130 -4.44 -71.09 -10.48
CA THR A 130 -5.50 -70.44 -11.26
C THR A 130 -6.27 -69.37 -10.48
N ILE A 131 -6.05 -69.22 -9.16
CA ILE A 131 -6.71 -68.19 -8.32
C ILE A 131 -5.82 -66.94 -8.12
N SER A 132 -4.56 -66.92 -8.59
CA SER A 132 -3.53 -66.03 -8.05
C SER A 132 -3.10 -64.83 -8.91
N ASN A 133 -3.95 -64.21 -9.75
CA ASN A 133 -3.57 -62.93 -10.38
C ASN A 133 -4.07 -61.71 -9.59
N GLN A 134 -5.28 -61.75 -9.04
CA GLN A 134 -5.86 -60.63 -8.32
C GLN A 134 -5.29 -60.47 -6.90
N ARG A 135 -5.07 -61.58 -6.20
CA ARG A 135 -4.44 -61.62 -4.87
C ARG A 135 -2.96 -61.21 -4.92
N PHE A 136 -2.24 -61.64 -5.96
CA PHE A 136 -0.83 -61.26 -6.18
C PHE A 136 -0.69 -59.78 -6.56
N ARG A 137 -1.59 -59.25 -7.42
CA ARG A 137 -1.64 -57.81 -7.73
C ARG A 137 -1.97 -56.95 -6.52
N SER A 138 -2.91 -57.37 -5.67
CA SER A 138 -3.28 -56.61 -4.46
C SER A 138 -2.15 -56.59 -3.42
N ALA A 139 -1.43 -57.70 -3.27
CA ALA A 139 -0.28 -57.78 -2.37
C ALA A 139 0.92 -56.97 -2.87
N ASN A 140 1.23 -57.02 -4.18
CA ASN A 140 2.31 -56.21 -4.77
C ASN A 140 1.99 -54.71 -4.72
N ASN A 141 0.74 -54.31 -5.01
CA ASN A 141 0.31 -52.92 -4.91
C ASN A 141 0.45 -52.35 -3.49
N LEU A 142 0.37 -53.18 -2.45
CA LEU A 142 0.58 -52.73 -1.06
C LEU A 142 2.04 -52.35 -0.82
N GLY A 143 2.97 -53.19 -1.28
CA GLY A 143 4.41 -52.93 -1.19
C GLY A 143 4.88 -51.74 -2.02
N ASP A 144 4.19 -51.44 -3.13
CA ASP A 144 4.50 -50.29 -3.98
C ASP A 144 3.96 -48.95 -3.42
N LYS A 145 3.00 -48.99 -2.48
CA LYS A 145 2.30 -47.80 -1.94
C LYS A 145 2.68 -47.47 -0.50
N PHE A 146 3.14 -48.44 0.28
CA PHE A 146 3.54 -48.27 1.68
C PHE A 146 5.00 -48.64 1.85
N SER A 147 5.76 -47.73 2.47
CA SER A 147 7.20 -47.89 2.73
C SER A 147 7.45 -48.95 3.79
N ASP A 148 6.51 -49.09 4.72
CA ASP A 148 6.55 -50.00 5.85
C ASP A 148 5.12 -50.28 6.33
N PHE A 149 4.89 -51.49 6.83
CA PHE A 149 3.62 -51.86 7.46
C PHE A 149 3.86 -52.89 8.56
N SER A 150 3.15 -52.72 9.67
CA SER A 150 3.17 -53.63 10.81
C SER A 150 1.78 -54.24 11.01
N VAL A 151 1.76 -55.53 11.33
CA VAL A 151 0.52 -56.29 11.61
C VAL A 151 0.60 -56.83 13.02
N TYR A 152 -0.42 -56.52 13.83
CA TYR A 152 -0.55 -57.02 15.20
C TYR A 152 -1.76 -57.94 15.28
N GLY A 153 -1.55 -59.18 15.70
CA GLY A 153 -2.62 -60.13 15.95
C GLY A 153 -3.15 -59.95 17.37
N LEU A 154 -4.39 -59.51 17.51
CA LEU A 154 -5.06 -59.34 18.79
C LEU A 154 -5.88 -60.60 19.10
N PRO A 155 -5.73 -61.18 20.30
CA PRO A 155 -6.54 -62.30 20.74
C PRO A 155 -7.99 -61.86 20.96
N HIS A 156 -8.89 -62.80 21.22
CA HIS A 156 -10.27 -62.46 21.55
C HIS A 156 -10.32 -61.76 22.93
N PRO A 157 -11.10 -60.69 23.12
CA PRO A 157 -11.10 -59.90 24.37
C PRO A 157 -11.70 -60.59 25.59
N GLY A 158 -12.06 -61.87 25.52
CA GLY A 158 -12.75 -62.60 26.61
C GLY A 158 -14.22 -62.25 26.84
N LEU A 159 -14.80 -61.33 26.05
CA LEU A 159 -16.15 -60.79 26.27
C LEU A 159 -17.26 -61.55 25.52
N SER A 160 -18.48 -61.56 26.08
CA SER A 160 -19.65 -62.10 25.37
C SER A 160 -20.06 -61.24 24.17
N SER A 161 -20.82 -61.80 23.23
CA SER A 161 -21.33 -61.05 22.07
C SER A 161 -22.23 -59.87 22.42
N HIS A 162 -22.87 -59.86 23.60
CA HIS A 162 -23.65 -58.73 24.10
C HIS A 162 -22.71 -57.61 24.59
N GLN A 163 -21.72 -57.97 25.41
CA GLN A 163 -20.69 -57.06 25.91
C GLN A 163 -19.88 -56.42 24.77
N LEU A 164 -19.53 -57.17 23.72
CA LEU A 164 -18.84 -56.63 22.55
C LEU A 164 -19.58 -55.48 21.84
N ARG A 165 -20.90 -55.34 22.01
CA ARG A 165 -21.68 -54.24 21.43
C ARG A 165 -21.51 -52.93 22.21
N GLU A 166 -21.32 -53.04 23.52
CA GLU A 166 -21.17 -51.91 24.45
C GLU A 166 -19.72 -51.81 24.95
N LEU A 167 -18.74 -52.07 24.07
CA LEU A 167 -17.31 -52.15 24.42
C LEU A 167 -16.78 -50.90 25.13
N HIS A 168 -17.41 -49.74 24.92
CA HIS A 168 -17.02 -48.45 25.49
C HIS A 168 -17.46 -48.27 26.96
N GLU A 169 -18.38 -49.10 27.45
CA GLU A 169 -18.86 -49.08 28.83
C GLU A 169 -18.14 -50.09 29.72
N ILE A 170 -17.31 -50.96 29.14
CA ILE A 170 -16.65 -52.08 29.81
C ILE A 170 -15.35 -51.61 30.44
N ASP A 171 -15.17 -51.94 31.73
CA ASP A 171 -13.93 -51.63 32.44
C ASP A 171 -12.75 -52.45 31.91
N THR A 172 -11.55 -51.87 31.91
CA THR A 172 -10.35 -52.56 31.38
C THR A 172 -10.04 -53.86 32.15
N SER A 173 -10.43 -53.96 33.43
CA SER A 173 -10.25 -55.19 34.22
C SER A 173 -11.15 -56.36 33.81
N GLU A 174 -12.19 -56.12 33.00
CA GLU A 174 -13.09 -57.17 32.51
C GLU A 174 -12.58 -57.87 31.23
N PHE A 175 -11.50 -57.36 30.62
CA PHE A 175 -10.90 -57.96 29.44
C PHE A 175 -9.95 -59.11 29.81
N ASP A 176 -9.78 -60.05 28.88
CA ASP A 176 -8.78 -61.11 29.02
C ASP A 176 -7.36 -60.53 29.14
N GLU A 177 -6.53 -61.11 30.03
CA GLU A 177 -5.20 -60.60 30.33
C GLU A 177 -4.29 -60.65 29.08
N GLU A 178 -4.38 -61.75 28.30
CA GLU A 178 -3.65 -61.89 27.03
C GLU A 178 -4.06 -60.80 26.01
N PHE A 179 -5.32 -60.37 26.03
CA PHE A 179 -5.81 -59.27 25.18
C PHE A 179 -5.26 -57.91 25.63
N ILE A 180 -5.29 -57.63 26.92
CA ILE A 180 -4.76 -56.39 27.49
C ILE A 180 -3.27 -56.27 27.17
N GLU A 181 -2.49 -57.34 27.34
CA GLU A 181 -1.06 -57.36 27.05
C GLU A 181 -0.76 -57.07 25.58
N GLU A 182 -1.44 -57.75 24.64
CA GLU A 182 -1.20 -57.59 23.21
C GLU A 182 -1.68 -56.23 22.68
N VAL A 183 -2.79 -55.69 23.19
CA VAL A 183 -3.24 -54.32 22.86
C VAL A 183 -2.24 -53.30 23.39
N THR A 184 -1.80 -53.45 24.65
CA THR A 184 -0.80 -52.56 25.26
C THR A 184 0.51 -52.57 24.47
N TYR A 185 0.97 -53.76 24.07
CA TYR A 185 2.14 -53.91 23.22
C TYR A 185 1.96 -53.22 21.87
N ALA A 186 0.85 -53.48 21.17
CA ALA A 186 0.58 -52.90 19.85
C ALA A 186 0.50 -51.37 19.90
N VAL A 187 -0.19 -50.82 20.90
CA VAL A 187 -0.33 -49.38 21.08
C VAL A 187 1.03 -48.74 21.39
N ASN A 188 1.80 -49.30 22.32
CA ASN A 188 3.13 -48.78 22.64
C ASN A 188 4.07 -48.82 21.43
N GLU A 189 4.09 -49.91 20.66
CA GLU A 189 4.90 -50.00 19.45
C GLU A 189 4.49 -48.96 18.39
N ILE A 190 3.19 -48.77 18.16
CA ILE A 190 2.70 -47.74 17.22
C ILE A 190 3.15 -46.37 17.68
N LEU A 191 2.94 -46.03 18.94
CA LEU A 191 3.24 -44.71 19.48
C LEU A 191 4.75 -44.42 19.54
N ASN A 192 5.57 -45.43 19.81
CA ASN A 192 7.03 -45.28 19.80
C ASN A 192 7.63 -45.19 18.38
N THR A 193 6.88 -45.62 17.36
CA THR A 193 7.37 -45.67 15.97
C THR A 193 6.67 -44.68 15.05
N VAL A 194 5.57 -44.05 15.49
CA VAL A 194 4.83 -43.08 14.69
C VAL A 194 5.73 -41.88 14.41
N GLN A 195 5.81 -41.53 13.13
CA GLN A 195 6.54 -40.36 12.68
C GLN A 195 5.54 -39.26 12.32
N PRO A 196 5.96 -37.98 12.40
CA PRO A 196 5.18 -36.91 11.81
C PRO A 196 4.83 -37.22 10.36
N LYS A 197 3.68 -36.72 9.92
CA LYS A 197 3.28 -36.77 8.53
C LYS A 197 4.16 -35.79 7.76
N TYR A 198 4.77 -36.26 6.68
CA TYR A 198 5.54 -35.42 5.76
C TYR A 198 4.83 -35.32 4.41
N ILE A 199 5.01 -34.16 3.79
CA ILE A 199 4.71 -33.87 2.39
C ILE A 199 6.05 -33.43 1.78
N ASP A 200 6.60 -34.24 0.87
CA ASP A 200 8.02 -34.23 0.49
C ASP A 200 8.95 -34.26 1.72
N SER A 201 9.84 -33.27 1.84
CA SER A 201 10.81 -33.14 2.94
C SER A 201 10.29 -32.31 4.12
N ASN A 202 9.04 -31.84 4.08
CA ASN A 202 8.50 -30.92 5.08
C ASN A 202 7.44 -31.58 5.97
N PRO A 203 7.50 -31.35 7.29
CA PRO A 203 6.48 -31.84 8.20
C PRO A 203 5.17 -31.10 7.98
N VAL A 204 4.07 -31.84 7.99
CA VAL A 204 2.71 -31.30 7.92
C VAL A 204 2.31 -30.86 9.32
N ASN A 205 1.84 -29.63 9.47
CA ASN A 205 1.17 -29.15 10.69
C ASN A 205 -0.36 -29.21 10.51
N GLY A 206 -1.11 -28.84 11.54
CA GLY A 206 -2.56 -28.98 11.51
C GLY A 206 -3.28 -28.07 10.52
N ASP A 207 -2.73 -26.89 10.21
CA ASP A 207 -3.31 -26.00 9.20
C ASP A 207 -3.16 -26.56 7.79
N VAL A 208 -1.96 -27.03 7.43
CA VAL A 208 -1.71 -27.68 6.13
C VAL A 208 -2.59 -28.93 5.97
N LEU A 209 -2.78 -29.69 7.06
CA LEU A 209 -3.70 -30.83 7.06
C LEU A 209 -5.16 -30.41 6.86
N ALA A 210 -5.62 -29.35 7.53
CA ALA A 210 -6.97 -28.82 7.38
C ALA A 210 -7.24 -28.40 5.93
N THR A 211 -6.34 -27.64 5.33
CA THR A 211 -6.44 -27.23 3.91
C THR A 211 -6.43 -28.44 2.98
N PHE A 212 -5.57 -29.43 3.23
CA PHE A 212 -5.56 -30.65 2.43
C PHE A 212 -6.93 -31.35 2.43
N LEU A 213 -7.54 -31.47 3.60
CA LEU A 213 -8.87 -32.06 3.75
C LEU A 213 -9.93 -31.25 2.99
N GLU A 214 -9.89 -29.91 3.08
CA GLU A 214 -10.78 -29.02 2.34
C GLU A 214 -10.66 -29.23 0.83
N CYS A 215 -9.43 -29.27 0.29
CA CYS A 215 -9.20 -29.54 -1.12
C CYS A 215 -9.73 -30.93 -1.52
N CYS A 216 -9.49 -31.97 -0.72
CA CYS A 216 -10.02 -33.31 -1.00
C CYS A 216 -11.55 -33.33 -1.06
N VAL A 217 -12.22 -32.65 -0.12
CA VAL A 217 -13.68 -32.60 -0.06
C VAL A 217 -14.27 -31.81 -1.22
N GLN A 218 -13.65 -30.69 -1.61
CA GLN A 218 -14.06 -29.94 -2.80
C GLN A 218 -13.99 -30.81 -4.06
N THR A 219 -12.88 -31.52 -4.25
CA THR A 219 -12.69 -32.43 -5.40
C THR A 219 -13.71 -33.57 -5.39
N LEU A 220 -13.96 -34.21 -4.24
CA LEU A 220 -14.94 -35.30 -4.12
C LEU A 220 -16.38 -34.83 -4.38
N ASN A 221 -16.71 -33.58 -4.05
CA ASN A 221 -18.03 -33.01 -4.27
C ASN A 221 -18.26 -32.46 -5.69
N ALA A 222 -17.22 -32.31 -6.51
CA ALA A 222 -17.30 -31.72 -7.84
C ALA A 222 -17.98 -32.61 -8.90
N GLY A 223 -18.21 -33.90 -8.61
CA GLY A 223 -19.09 -34.77 -9.39
C GLY A 223 -18.54 -35.31 -10.71
N ASP A 224 -17.30 -34.98 -11.09
CA ASP A 224 -16.64 -35.65 -12.21
C ASP A 224 -16.31 -37.10 -11.79
N ASN A 225 -16.79 -38.06 -12.57
CA ASN A 225 -16.77 -39.51 -12.35
C ASN A 225 -15.37 -40.17 -12.22
N GLN A 226 -14.34 -39.41 -11.88
CA GLN A 226 -13.08 -39.96 -11.40
C GLN A 226 -13.09 -39.90 -9.87
N PHE A 227 -13.36 -41.06 -9.24
CA PHE A 227 -12.85 -41.40 -7.89
C PHE A 227 -11.30 -41.37 -7.82
N ASP A 228 -10.65 -40.69 -8.75
CA ASP A 228 -9.22 -40.49 -8.81
C ASP A 228 -8.97 -39.19 -8.04
N LEU A 229 -8.86 -39.32 -6.72
CA LEU A 229 -8.07 -38.39 -5.91
C LEU A 229 -6.62 -38.53 -6.40
N SER A 230 -6.33 -38.03 -7.61
CA SER A 230 -4.98 -38.02 -8.14
C SER A 230 -4.18 -37.20 -7.15
N LEU A 231 -3.24 -37.86 -6.47
CA LEU A 231 -2.42 -37.21 -5.46
C LEU A 231 -1.79 -35.95 -6.09
N SER A 232 -1.36 -35.99 -7.35
CA SER A 232 -0.78 -34.84 -8.08
C SER A 232 -1.65 -33.57 -8.11
N THR A 233 -2.94 -33.64 -8.45
CA THR A 233 -3.76 -32.41 -8.64
C THR A 233 -4.17 -31.78 -7.31
N ASN A 234 -4.49 -32.60 -6.30
CA ASN A 234 -4.76 -32.09 -4.96
C ASN A 234 -3.46 -31.58 -4.31
N TYR A 235 -2.32 -32.21 -4.61
CA TYR A 235 -1.00 -31.79 -4.14
C TYR A 235 -0.57 -30.44 -4.69
N ASP A 236 -0.73 -30.22 -6.00
CA ASP A 236 -0.43 -28.93 -6.63
C ASP A 236 -1.27 -27.80 -6.01
N SER A 237 -2.51 -28.10 -5.62
CA SER A 237 -3.40 -27.13 -4.97
C SER A 237 -2.95 -26.79 -3.55
N ILE A 238 -2.51 -27.77 -2.75
CA ILE A 238 -1.93 -27.54 -1.41
C ILE A 238 -0.62 -26.76 -1.50
N VAL A 239 0.26 -27.15 -2.43
CA VAL A 239 1.54 -26.47 -2.66
C VAL A 239 1.31 -25.02 -3.07
N GLN A 240 0.34 -24.76 -3.96
CA GLN A 240 -0.04 -23.39 -4.31
C GLN A 240 -0.62 -22.61 -3.12
N PHE A 241 -1.46 -23.24 -2.30
CA PHE A 241 -2.00 -22.60 -1.10
C PHE A 241 -0.89 -22.25 -0.10
N ALA A 242 -0.06 -23.22 0.26
CA ALA A 242 1.05 -23.04 1.19
C ALA A 242 2.03 -21.96 0.70
N ALA A 243 2.37 -21.97 -0.59
CA ALA A 243 3.26 -20.97 -1.19
C ALA A 243 2.64 -19.56 -1.18
N ARG A 244 1.33 -19.43 -1.46
CA ARG A 244 0.62 -18.14 -1.38
C ARG A 244 0.51 -17.63 0.05
N ARG A 245 0.25 -18.52 1.01
CA ARG A 245 0.20 -18.18 2.43
C ARG A 245 1.57 -17.69 2.90
N ALA A 246 2.65 -18.42 2.60
CA ALA A 246 4.01 -18.01 2.91
C ALA A 246 4.36 -16.64 2.27
N ALA A 247 3.94 -16.41 1.01
CA ALA A 247 4.11 -15.12 0.34
C ALA A 247 3.37 -13.99 1.07
N THR A 248 2.15 -14.26 1.53
CA THR A 248 1.32 -13.28 2.25
C THR A 248 1.93 -12.96 3.61
N GLU A 249 2.32 -13.97 4.39
CA GLU A 249 2.95 -13.79 5.70
C GLU A 249 4.29 -13.03 5.58
N ALA A 250 5.11 -13.37 4.60
CA ALA A 250 6.35 -12.66 4.32
C ALA A 250 6.11 -11.20 3.94
N LEU A 251 5.09 -10.93 3.12
CA LEU A 251 4.72 -9.56 2.72
C LEU A 251 4.20 -8.74 3.91
N ASP A 252 3.36 -9.33 4.77
CA ASP A 252 2.84 -8.67 5.95
C ASP A 252 3.95 -8.39 6.97
N TRP A 253 4.90 -9.31 7.10
CA TRP A 253 6.11 -9.11 7.90
C TRP A 253 6.94 -7.94 7.35
N TYR A 254 7.23 -7.94 6.04
CA TYR A 254 7.96 -6.85 5.38
C TYR A 254 7.28 -5.49 5.60
N ARG A 255 5.96 -5.40 5.41
CA ARG A 255 5.18 -4.18 5.63
C ARG A 255 5.26 -3.72 7.07
N SER A 256 5.08 -4.64 8.02
CA SER A 256 5.09 -4.33 9.44
C SER A 256 6.44 -3.80 9.88
N MET A 257 7.53 -4.40 9.41
CA MET A 257 8.89 -3.94 9.73
C MET A 257 9.23 -2.60 9.09
N MET A 258 8.91 -2.43 7.80
CA MET A 258 9.08 -1.13 7.14
C MET A 258 8.34 -0.02 7.87
N VAL A 259 7.10 -0.26 8.30
CA VAL A 259 6.29 0.74 9.02
C VAL A 259 6.80 0.95 10.45
N ALA A 260 7.22 -0.10 11.16
CA ALA A 260 7.71 0.00 12.54
C ALA A 260 9.06 0.72 12.62
N GLU A 261 10.00 0.36 11.75
CA GLU A 261 11.37 0.90 11.75
C GLU A 261 11.44 2.29 11.14
N LEU A 262 10.65 2.57 10.09
CA LEU A 262 10.57 3.92 9.54
C LEU A 262 9.67 4.83 10.39
N ASN A 263 8.69 4.25 11.10
CA ASN A 263 7.64 4.91 11.86
C ASN A 263 6.93 6.00 11.03
N GLU A 264 5.66 5.82 10.63
CA GLU A 264 4.93 6.81 9.80
C GLU A 264 4.98 8.26 10.35
N SER A 265 5.27 8.44 11.65
CA SER A 265 5.46 9.75 12.30
C SER A 265 6.87 10.37 12.20
N VAL A 266 7.86 9.70 11.58
CA VAL A 266 9.27 10.13 11.47
C VAL A 266 9.69 10.42 10.02
N LEU A 267 8.80 10.23 9.04
CA LEU A 267 9.05 10.76 7.69
C LEU A 267 9.09 12.30 7.70
N PRO A 268 9.96 12.94 6.90
CA PRO A 268 10.92 12.31 6.00
C PRO A 268 12.20 11.81 6.69
N VAL A 269 12.78 10.75 6.14
CA VAL A 269 14.07 10.19 6.59
C VAL A 269 15.14 10.24 5.49
N PRO A 270 16.44 10.31 5.84
CA PRO A 270 17.53 10.21 4.87
C PRO A 270 17.46 8.91 4.05
N TRP A 271 17.80 8.99 2.75
CA TRP A 271 17.76 7.84 1.85
C TRP A 271 18.68 6.68 2.29
N THR A 272 19.78 6.97 2.97
CA THR A 272 20.68 5.94 3.53
C THR A 272 19.97 5.10 4.58
N VAL A 273 19.27 5.74 5.52
CA VAL A 273 18.46 5.06 6.54
C VAL A 273 17.32 4.28 5.89
N PHE A 274 16.59 4.92 4.97
CA PHE A 274 15.49 4.29 4.26
C PHE A 274 15.92 3.00 3.54
N ASN A 275 17.03 3.05 2.80
CA ASN A 275 17.52 1.90 2.03
C ASN A 275 18.04 0.79 2.94
N ASN A 276 18.71 1.12 4.04
CA ASN A 276 19.16 0.11 5.00
C ASN A 276 17.98 -0.65 5.62
N VAL A 277 16.93 0.08 6.06
CA VAL A 277 15.72 -0.54 6.62
C VAL A 277 15.03 -1.42 5.57
N HIS A 278 14.96 -0.95 4.32
CA HIS A 278 14.43 -1.74 3.21
C HIS A 278 15.20 -3.05 3.00
N GLU A 279 16.52 -2.99 2.90
CA GLU A 279 17.38 -4.16 2.68
C GLU A 279 17.24 -5.20 3.80
N GLU A 280 17.26 -4.75 5.06
CA GLU A 280 17.11 -5.63 6.21
C GLU A 280 15.70 -6.24 6.29
N SER A 281 14.66 -5.42 6.10
CA SER A 281 13.27 -5.89 6.10
C SER A 281 13.02 -6.89 4.98
N LEU A 282 13.56 -6.63 3.79
CA LEU A 282 13.40 -7.51 2.64
C LEU A 282 14.12 -8.84 2.86
N HIS A 283 15.36 -8.80 3.34
CA HIS A 283 16.14 -10.01 3.62
C HIS A 283 15.43 -10.93 4.62
N ASN A 284 14.90 -10.36 5.70
CA ASN A 284 14.19 -11.12 6.72
C ASN A 284 12.83 -11.66 6.21
N ALA A 285 12.11 -10.89 5.40
CA ALA A 285 10.89 -11.36 4.74
C ALA A 285 11.16 -12.51 3.76
N GLU A 286 12.24 -12.44 2.98
CA GLU A 286 12.68 -13.53 2.11
C GLU A 286 13.06 -14.78 2.90
N ASN A 287 13.74 -14.64 4.03
CA ASN A 287 14.04 -15.76 4.92
C ASN A 287 12.75 -16.38 5.49
N CYS A 288 11.78 -15.55 5.89
CA CYS A 288 10.47 -16.02 6.33
C CYS A 288 9.73 -16.77 5.21
N PHE A 289 9.73 -16.25 3.99
CA PHE A 289 9.16 -16.92 2.83
C PHE A 289 9.82 -18.29 2.63
N ASN A 290 11.15 -18.32 2.49
CA ASN A 290 11.92 -19.53 2.17
C ASN A 290 11.81 -20.63 3.23
N ASN A 291 11.77 -20.27 4.51
CA ASN A 291 11.65 -21.23 5.61
C ASN A 291 10.25 -21.84 5.74
N SER A 292 9.23 -21.24 5.13
CA SER A 292 7.84 -21.67 5.19
C SER A 292 7.39 -22.52 3.98
N LEU A 293 8.30 -22.83 3.04
CA LEU A 293 7.92 -23.46 1.78
C LEU A 293 7.84 -24.98 1.81
N VAL A 294 6.75 -25.49 1.22
CA VAL A 294 6.56 -26.91 0.86
C VAL A 294 6.20 -26.99 -0.64
N GLY A 295 6.94 -27.78 -1.43
CA GLY A 295 6.51 -28.22 -2.77
C GLY A 295 7.47 -28.01 -3.95
N ASN A 296 6.92 -28.11 -5.17
CA ASN A 296 7.64 -28.10 -6.45
C ASN A 296 8.08 -26.67 -6.87
N GLY A 297 9.31 -26.55 -7.35
CA GLY A 297 9.98 -25.29 -7.69
C GLY A 297 9.23 -24.34 -8.64
N ILE A 298 8.35 -24.85 -9.51
CA ILE A 298 7.55 -24.00 -10.42
C ILE A 298 6.50 -23.17 -9.65
N HIS A 299 5.78 -23.78 -8.71
CA HIS A 299 4.76 -23.08 -7.92
C HIS A 299 5.39 -22.12 -6.92
N LEU A 300 6.52 -22.52 -6.33
CA LEU A 300 7.32 -21.67 -5.45
C LEU A 300 7.83 -20.43 -6.19
N LEU A 301 8.35 -20.60 -7.40
CA LEU A 301 8.83 -19.48 -8.21
C LEU A 301 7.70 -18.48 -8.52
N LYS A 302 6.50 -18.98 -8.86
CA LYS A 302 5.36 -18.10 -9.15
C LYS A 302 4.93 -17.31 -7.91
N ALA A 303 4.79 -17.97 -6.76
CA ALA A 303 4.44 -17.30 -5.51
C ALA A 303 5.51 -16.27 -5.09
N TYR A 304 6.79 -16.61 -5.28
CA TYR A 304 7.89 -15.68 -5.02
C TYR A 304 7.85 -14.45 -5.93
N GLN A 305 7.56 -14.63 -7.21
CA GLN A 305 7.40 -13.51 -8.16
C GLN A 305 6.23 -12.60 -7.78
N GLU A 306 5.10 -13.18 -7.37
CA GLU A 306 3.95 -12.43 -6.85
C GLU A 306 4.33 -11.64 -5.59
N PHE A 307 4.99 -12.28 -4.62
CA PHE A 307 5.53 -11.64 -3.41
C PHE A 307 6.45 -10.44 -3.75
N ARG A 308 7.45 -10.63 -4.62
CA ARG A 308 8.41 -9.58 -5.01
C ARG A 308 7.72 -8.39 -5.68
N ARG A 309 6.77 -8.66 -6.57
CA ARG A 309 5.99 -7.60 -7.23
C ARG A 309 5.20 -6.77 -6.21
N ASP A 310 4.62 -7.42 -5.21
CA ASP A 310 3.81 -6.74 -4.20
C ASP A 310 4.69 -5.95 -3.20
N VAL A 311 5.91 -6.44 -2.90
CA VAL A 311 6.97 -5.70 -2.19
C VAL A 311 7.36 -4.43 -2.97
N ASP A 312 7.66 -4.56 -4.27
CA ASP A 312 8.06 -3.43 -5.12
C ASP A 312 6.96 -2.36 -5.20
N THR A 313 5.70 -2.80 -5.28
CA THR A 313 4.54 -1.92 -5.30
C THR A 313 4.44 -1.11 -4.01
N PHE A 314 4.58 -1.77 -2.85
CA PHE A 314 4.56 -1.10 -1.56
C PHE A 314 5.75 -0.17 -1.37
N LEU A 315 6.96 -0.61 -1.73
CA LEU A 315 8.19 0.17 -1.64
C LEU A 315 8.09 1.45 -2.48
N THR A 316 7.57 1.36 -3.70
CA THR A 316 7.39 2.52 -4.59
C THR A 316 6.48 3.57 -3.97
N LYS A 317 5.40 3.15 -3.30
CA LYS A 317 4.50 4.06 -2.58
C LYS A 317 5.23 4.78 -1.44
N LEU A 318 5.96 4.06 -0.60
CA LEU A 318 6.72 4.64 0.52
C LEU A 318 7.83 5.58 0.02
N ARG A 319 8.54 5.21 -1.05
CA ARG A 319 9.56 6.07 -1.68
C ARG A 319 8.94 7.37 -2.18
N GLY A 320 7.78 7.30 -2.82
CA GLY A 320 7.05 8.50 -3.26
C GLY A 320 6.69 9.42 -2.09
N GLN A 321 6.18 8.86 -0.99
CA GLN A 321 5.85 9.63 0.22
C GLN A 321 7.08 10.28 0.86
N ASN A 322 8.18 9.53 1.02
CA ASN A 322 9.41 10.06 1.59
C ASN A 322 10.01 11.18 0.72
N SER A 323 10.02 10.98 -0.61
CA SER A 323 10.52 11.98 -1.57
C SER A 323 9.71 13.28 -1.51
N GLU A 324 8.38 13.21 -1.50
CA GLU A 324 7.52 14.41 -1.40
C GLU A 324 7.73 15.17 -0.08
N LEU A 325 7.91 14.46 1.02
CA LEU A 325 8.18 15.08 2.33
C LEU A 325 9.59 15.69 2.40
N LEU A 326 10.62 15.01 1.87
CA LEU A 326 11.97 15.54 1.76
C LEU A 326 12.01 16.82 0.91
N TYR A 327 11.30 16.82 -0.22
CA TYR A 327 11.17 18.00 -1.05
C TYR A 327 10.47 19.14 -0.31
N SER A 328 9.36 18.85 0.39
CA SER A 328 8.60 19.86 1.13
C SER A 328 9.44 20.50 2.25
N CYS A 329 10.13 19.70 3.06
CA CYS A 329 10.99 20.21 4.14
C CYS A 329 12.12 21.09 3.60
N ASN A 330 12.81 20.63 2.55
CA ASN A 330 13.87 21.42 1.93
C ASN A 330 13.34 22.72 1.29
N ARG A 331 12.15 22.67 0.68
CA ARG A 331 11.49 23.85 0.11
C ARG A 331 11.10 24.85 1.18
N GLU A 332 10.59 24.41 2.32
CA GLU A 332 10.28 25.29 3.46
C GLU A 332 11.54 26.00 3.96
N THR A 333 12.65 25.27 4.16
CA THR A 333 13.95 25.86 4.52
C THR A 333 14.41 26.88 3.49
N ALA A 334 14.34 26.55 2.19
CA ALA A 334 14.72 27.46 1.11
C ALA A 334 13.85 28.73 1.09
N VAL A 335 12.52 28.60 1.24
CA VAL A 335 11.60 29.74 1.28
C VAL A 335 11.91 30.66 2.47
N LEU A 336 12.15 30.10 3.65
CA LEU A 336 12.50 30.88 4.84
C LEU A 336 13.80 31.65 4.66
N LEU A 337 14.85 31.00 4.16
CA LEU A 337 16.14 31.66 3.89
C LEU A 337 16.02 32.72 2.79
N TRP A 338 15.29 32.42 1.72
CA TRP A 338 15.07 33.35 0.62
C TRP A 338 14.30 34.61 1.06
N ASP A 339 13.28 34.44 1.90
CA ASP A 339 12.52 35.55 2.46
C ASP A 339 13.43 36.45 3.32
N GLN A 340 14.22 35.84 4.19
CA GLN A 340 15.15 36.54 5.08
C GLN A 340 16.29 37.26 4.35
N LEU A 341 16.84 36.67 3.28
CA LEU A 341 18.04 37.19 2.64
C LEU A 341 17.76 38.03 1.40
N VAL A 342 16.63 37.79 0.72
CA VAL A 342 16.33 38.41 -0.59
C VAL A 342 15.00 39.14 -0.57
N THR A 343 13.87 38.47 -0.31
CA THR A 343 12.53 39.05 -0.47
C THR A 343 12.31 40.27 0.43
N SER A 344 12.73 40.19 1.69
CA SER A 344 12.58 41.27 2.67
C SER A 344 13.30 42.57 2.28
N HIS A 345 14.34 42.48 1.44
CA HIS A 345 15.13 43.60 0.91
C HIS A 345 14.75 43.97 -0.54
N LEU A 346 13.62 43.47 -1.05
CA LEU A 346 13.04 43.84 -2.33
C LEU A 346 11.75 44.66 -2.11
N THR A 347 11.85 45.71 -1.29
CA THR A 347 10.76 46.63 -1.00
C THR A 347 11.11 48.06 -1.41
N ALA A 348 10.13 48.96 -1.43
CA ALA A 348 10.37 50.36 -1.81
C ALA A 348 11.27 51.10 -0.80
N ASP A 349 11.17 50.74 0.48
CA ASP A 349 11.89 51.41 1.57
C ASP A 349 13.26 50.77 1.85
N ASP A 350 13.37 49.46 1.65
CA ASP A 350 14.59 48.69 1.85
C ASP A 350 14.89 47.92 0.56
N LEU A 351 15.48 48.62 -0.41
CA LEU A 351 15.93 48.07 -1.69
C LEU A 351 17.46 47.98 -1.69
N PHE A 352 18.00 46.88 -2.23
CA PHE A 352 19.43 46.74 -2.46
C PHE A 352 20.04 47.95 -3.20
N ILE A 353 21.25 48.34 -2.82
CA ILE A 353 21.92 49.54 -3.37
C ILE A 353 22.33 49.32 -4.84
N SER A 354 22.67 48.08 -5.21
CA SER A 354 23.05 47.73 -6.58
C SER A 354 22.68 46.29 -6.91
N VAL A 355 22.73 45.95 -8.21
CA VAL A 355 22.50 44.58 -8.69
C VAL A 355 23.56 43.64 -8.11
N GLU A 356 24.81 44.09 -7.97
CA GLU A 356 25.88 43.27 -7.39
C GLU A 356 25.60 42.89 -5.93
N VAL A 357 24.95 43.76 -5.15
CA VAL A 357 24.55 43.44 -3.77
C VAL A 357 23.40 42.43 -3.75
N LEU A 358 22.45 42.53 -4.70
CA LEU A 358 21.40 41.53 -4.87
C LEU A 358 22.00 40.15 -5.22
N GLU A 359 22.94 40.10 -6.17
CA GLU A 359 23.60 38.83 -6.53
C GLU A 359 24.37 38.24 -5.34
N GLN A 360 25.05 39.07 -4.54
CA GLN A 360 25.70 38.59 -3.30
C GLN A 360 24.70 38.04 -2.27
N ALA A 361 23.49 38.60 -2.19
CA ALA A 361 22.43 38.07 -1.33
C ALA A 361 21.92 36.71 -1.83
N ILE A 362 21.82 36.54 -3.15
CA ILE A 362 21.49 35.26 -3.79
C ILE A 362 22.60 34.22 -3.54
N ASP A 363 23.87 34.60 -3.68
CA ASP A 363 25.01 33.71 -3.40
C ASP A 363 25.00 33.24 -1.94
N ARG A 364 24.76 34.17 -1.00
CA ARG A 364 24.62 33.83 0.44
C ARG A 364 23.44 32.90 0.70
N PHE A 365 22.34 33.08 -0.01
CA PHE A 365 21.21 32.16 0.07
C PHE A 365 21.63 30.75 -0.36
N GLU A 366 22.37 30.60 -1.47
CA GLU A 366 22.85 29.28 -1.90
C GLU A 366 23.75 28.63 -0.86
N GLU A 367 24.73 29.37 -0.34
CA GLU A 367 25.64 28.88 0.70
C GLU A 367 24.88 28.42 1.95
N GLN A 368 24.00 29.27 2.49
CA GLN A 368 23.24 28.94 3.71
C GLN A 368 22.24 27.81 3.49
N TYR A 369 21.64 27.73 2.30
CA TYR A 369 20.75 26.63 1.97
C TYR A 369 21.52 25.31 1.82
N LEU A 370 22.69 25.31 1.20
CA LEU A 370 23.54 24.13 1.08
C LEU A 370 23.97 23.57 2.44
N ASP A 371 24.18 24.44 3.43
CA ASP A 371 24.52 24.06 4.80
C ASP A 371 23.30 23.58 5.61
N ALA A 372 22.13 24.17 5.40
CA ALA A 372 20.91 23.89 6.19
C ALA A 372 20.03 22.75 5.63
N ARG A 373 20.17 22.41 4.33
CA ARG A 373 19.32 21.42 3.66
C ARG A 373 19.58 20.00 4.18
N LEU A 374 18.56 19.15 4.04
CA LEU A 374 18.74 17.72 4.13
C LEU A 374 19.47 17.24 2.87
N ASP A 375 20.57 16.50 3.04
CA ASP A 375 21.35 16.00 1.91
C ASP A 375 20.60 14.88 1.16
N CYS A 376 19.90 15.28 0.10
CA CYS A 376 19.13 14.38 -0.75
C CYS A 376 18.97 14.94 -2.18
N PRO A 377 18.60 14.09 -3.16
CA PRO A 377 18.34 14.53 -4.54
C PRO A 377 17.25 15.60 -4.64
N GLU A 378 16.23 15.54 -3.78
CA GLU A 378 15.13 16.50 -3.74
C GLU A 378 15.60 17.91 -3.38
N ALA A 379 16.66 18.02 -2.57
CA ALA A 379 17.22 19.31 -2.19
C ALA A 379 17.84 20.04 -3.39
N SER A 380 18.44 19.29 -4.32
CA SER A 380 18.92 19.84 -5.60
C SER A 380 17.76 20.29 -6.49
N ARG A 381 16.66 19.51 -6.54
CA ARG A 381 15.43 19.88 -7.27
C ARG A 381 14.85 21.21 -6.78
N VAL A 382 14.84 21.43 -5.46
CA VAL A 382 14.42 22.71 -4.85
C VAL A 382 15.36 23.84 -5.31
N LEU A 383 16.68 23.64 -5.25
CA LEU A 383 17.62 24.69 -5.68
C LEU A 383 17.45 25.06 -7.16
N ASP A 384 17.21 24.08 -8.02
CA ASP A 384 16.94 24.30 -9.45
C ASP A 384 15.64 25.08 -9.69
N GLU A 385 14.59 24.83 -8.89
CA GLU A 385 13.35 25.63 -8.89
C GLU A 385 13.63 27.09 -8.53
N PHE A 386 14.42 27.33 -7.48
CA PHE A 386 14.80 28.69 -7.07
C PHE A 386 15.61 29.41 -8.15
N LYS A 387 16.60 28.74 -8.73
CA LYS A 387 17.42 29.28 -9.83
C LYS A 387 16.60 29.65 -11.06
N SER A 388 15.65 28.79 -11.44
CA SER A 388 14.86 28.99 -12.66
C SER A 388 13.77 30.06 -12.49
N ILE A 389 13.09 30.07 -11.35
CA ILE A 389 11.91 30.91 -11.11
C ILE A 389 12.25 32.15 -10.29
N TYR A 390 12.80 31.96 -9.08
CA TYR A 390 12.90 33.01 -8.07
C TYR A 390 13.99 34.02 -8.38
N TYR A 391 15.13 33.58 -8.91
CA TYR A 391 16.26 34.47 -9.17
C TYR A 391 15.90 35.49 -10.27
N ASN A 392 15.27 35.00 -11.33
CA ASN A 392 14.80 35.85 -12.43
C ASN A 392 13.68 36.78 -11.98
N ALA A 393 12.78 36.31 -11.11
CA ALA A 393 11.72 37.14 -10.53
C ALA A 393 12.29 38.27 -9.66
N ALA A 394 13.26 37.96 -8.79
CA ALA A 394 13.93 38.95 -7.94
C ALA A 394 14.67 40.01 -8.77
N ARG A 395 15.43 39.60 -9.79
CA ARG A 395 16.13 40.54 -10.71
C ARG A 395 15.17 41.47 -11.43
N ARG A 396 14.02 40.96 -11.88
CA ARG A 396 12.98 41.79 -12.52
C ARG A 396 12.39 42.78 -11.53
N LEU A 397 11.94 42.31 -10.37
CA LEU A 397 11.36 43.15 -9.34
C LEU A 397 12.32 44.24 -8.86
N PHE A 398 13.60 43.90 -8.70
CA PHE A 398 14.65 44.87 -8.38
C PHE A 398 14.73 45.99 -9.41
N ASN A 399 14.78 45.65 -10.70
CA ASN A 399 14.85 46.64 -11.77
C ASN A 399 13.60 47.52 -11.82
N ASP A 400 12.42 46.92 -11.66
CA ASP A 400 11.15 47.65 -11.66
C ASP A 400 11.08 48.65 -10.50
N LEU A 401 11.45 48.23 -9.28
CA LEU A 401 11.49 49.10 -8.10
C LEU A 401 12.55 50.19 -8.22
N LYS A 402 13.71 49.87 -8.79
CA LYS A 402 14.78 50.85 -9.04
C LYS A 402 14.31 51.93 -10.00
N THR A 403 13.72 51.55 -11.14
CA THR A 403 13.17 52.51 -12.10
C THR A 403 12.06 53.36 -11.47
N PHE A 404 11.18 52.75 -10.67
CA PHE A 404 10.14 53.49 -9.95
C PHE A 404 10.72 54.54 -9.00
N ARG A 405 11.77 54.19 -8.24
CA ARG A 405 12.45 55.12 -7.32
C ARG A 405 13.10 56.28 -8.06
N GLU A 406 13.77 56.00 -9.17
CA GLU A 406 14.38 57.03 -10.03
C GLU A 406 13.33 57.99 -10.60
N VAL A 407 12.19 57.47 -11.08
CA VAL A 407 11.06 58.30 -11.58
C VAL A 407 10.46 59.14 -10.45
N ALA A 408 10.20 58.56 -9.28
CA ALA A 408 9.65 59.28 -8.14
C ALA A 408 10.58 60.40 -7.64
N GLU A 409 11.89 60.21 -7.72
CA GLU A 409 12.88 61.23 -7.38
C GLU A 409 12.91 62.38 -8.41
N VAL A 410 12.82 62.06 -9.70
CA VAL A 410 12.67 63.06 -10.77
C VAL A 410 11.38 63.86 -10.61
N GLU A 411 10.25 63.22 -10.30
CA GLU A 411 8.97 63.90 -10.06
C GLU A 411 9.03 64.86 -8.85
N LYS A 412 9.71 64.45 -7.77
CA LYS A 412 9.95 65.33 -6.62
C LYS A 412 10.77 66.55 -7.03
N LEU A 413 11.84 66.38 -7.81
CA LEU A 413 12.65 67.49 -8.30
C LEU A 413 11.87 68.43 -9.22
N LEU A 414 11.06 67.90 -10.13
CA LEU A 414 10.19 68.69 -10.99
C LEU A 414 9.15 69.48 -10.18
N THR A 415 8.61 68.89 -9.12
CA THR A 415 7.66 69.57 -8.22
C THR A 415 8.34 70.72 -7.47
N ILE A 416 9.58 70.52 -7.01
CA ILE A 416 10.37 71.58 -6.36
C ILE A 416 10.66 72.72 -7.34
N GLU A 417 11.08 72.41 -8.57
CA GLU A 417 11.34 73.45 -9.57
C GLU A 417 10.05 74.20 -9.96
N ALA A 418 8.94 73.49 -10.14
CA ALA A 418 7.64 74.12 -10.40
C ALA A 418 7.17 75.02 -9.25
N GLN A 419 7.45 74.64 -7.98
CA GLN A 419 7.17 75.50 -6.82
C GLN A 419 8.04 76.75 -6.81
N LYS A 420 9.32 76.63 -7.18
CA LYS A 420 10.26 77.75 -7.29
C LYS A 420 9.88 78.70 -8.42
N ASP A 421 9.47 78.18 -9.57
CA ASP A 421 8.95 78.97 -10.69
C ASP A 421 7.67 79.72 -10.29
N ARG A 422 6.76 79.04 -9.58
CA ARG A 422 5.52 79.66 -9.06
C ARG A 422 5.82 80.76 -8.04
N ALA A 423 6.78 80.55 -7.13
CA ALA A 423 7.20 81.57 -6.17
C ALA A 423 7.82 82.78 -6.87
N THR A 424 8.63 82.55 -7.91
CA THR A 424 9.23 83.61 -8.73
C THR A 424 8.14 84.42 -9.46
N ALA A 425 7.19 83.75 -10.11
CA ALA A 425 6.05 84.41 -10.75
C ALA A 425 5.19 85.21 -9.74
N GLN A 426 4.94 84.65 -8.55
CA GLN A 426 4.22 85.36 -7.48
C GLN A 426 4.98 86.58 -6.95
N ALA A 427 6.31 86.58 -6.92
CA ALA A 427 7.11 87.73 -6.53
C ALA A 427 7.16 88.85 -7.61
N GLU A 428 6.98 88.50 -8.88
CA GLU A 428 6.92 89.46 -10.00
C GLU A 428 5.53 90.09 -10.17
N LEU A 429 4.45 89.41 -9.78
CA LEU A 429 3.08 89.93 -9.87
C LEU A 429 2.89 91.32 -9.21
N PRO A 430 3.37 91.59 -7.97
CA PRO A 430 3.28 92.92 -7.35
C PRO A 430 4.08 93.99 -8.11
N LYS A 431 5.21 93.63 -8.72
CA LYS A 431 6.02 94.56 -9.49
C LYS A 431 5.33 94.95 -10.79
N ILE A 432 4.70 93.99 -11.47
CA ILE A 432 3.90 94.22 -12.66
C ILE A 432 2.66 95.05 -12.30
N ALA A 433 1.96 94.72 -11.20
CA ALA A 433 0.83 95.49 -10.70
C ALA A 433 1.23 96.95 -10.39
N GLY A 434 2.35 97.17 -9.68
CA GLY A 434 2.85 98.52 -9.41
C GLY A 434 3.26 99.29 -10.67
N ARG A 435 3.78 98.60 -11.70
CA ARG A 435 4.04 99.22 -13.02
C ARG A 435 2.75 99.59 -13.73
N MET A 436 1.71 98.75 -13.65
CA MET A 436 0.39 99.05 -14.21
C MET A 436 -0.28 100.24 -13.52
N GLU A 437 -0.25 100.29 -12.19
CA GLU A 437 -0.73 101.46 -11.43
C GLU A 437 0.01 102.74 -11.84
N GLY A 438 1.34 102.65 -12.05
CA GLY A 438 2.12 103.77 -12.60
C GLY A 438 1.68 104.20 -14.00
N PHE A 439 1.32 103.25 -14.88
CA PHE A 439 0.76 103.55 -16.20
C PHE A 439 -0.64 104.17 -16.12
N ASP A 440 -1.47 103.72 -15.19
CA ASP A 440 -2.81 104.27 -14.96
C ASP A 440 -2.72 105.71 -14.43
N GLU A 441 -1.79 105.98 -13.51
CA GLU A 441 -1.50 107.32 -13.00
C GLU A 441 -1.01 108.26 -14.12
N ILE A 442 -0.11 107.79 -14.98
CA ILE A 442 0.38 108.56 -16.15
C ILE A 442 -0.77 108.84 -17.12
N SER A 443 -1.60 107.83 -17.43
CA SER A 443 -2.75 107.97 -18.32
C SER A 443 -3.79 108.95 -17.76
N ARG A 444 -4.02 108.91 -16.43
CA ARG A 444 -4.88 109.88 -15.74
C ARG A 444 -4.36 111.30 -15.86
N ARG A 445 -3.06 111.53 -15.64
CA ARG A 445 -2.44 112.85 -15.80
C ARG A 445 -2.53 113.37 -17.23
N GLN A 446 -2.26 112.52 -18.22
CA GLN A 446 -2.39 112.90 -19.63
C GLN A 446 -3.83 113.27 -20.00
N LYS A 447 -4.82 112.56 -19.44
CA LYS A 447 -6.24 112.89 -19.63
C LYS A 447 -6.60 114.24 -18.99
N GLU A 448 -6.19 114.47 -17.74
CA GLU A 448 -6.39 115.76 -17.05
C GLU A 448 -5.69 116.92 -17.76
N GLU A 449 -4.52 116.70 -18.35
CA GLU A 449 -3.80 117.71 -19.14
C GLU A 449 -4.48 117.97 -20.50
N ALA A 450 -4.93 116.91 -21.19
CA ALA A 450 -5.70 117.03 -22.42
C ALA A 450 -7.01 117.81 -22.20
N ASP A 451 -7.71 117.57 -21.08
CA ASP A 451 -8.93 118.28 -20.74
C ASP A 451 -8.66 119.76 -20.40
N ARG A 452 -7.53 120.08 -19.73
CA ARG A 452 -7.08 121.46 -19.54
C ARG A 452 -6.81 122.19 -20.85
N TYR A 453 -6.08 121.55 -21.77
CA TYR A 453 -5.83 122.14 -23.10
C TYR A 453 -7.15 122.34 -23.87
N ARG A 454 -8.10 121.40 -23.77
CA ARG A 454 -9.43 121.52 -24.38
C ARG A 454 -10.16 122.76 -23.86
N GLN A 455 -10.20 122.96 -22.55
CA GLN A 455 -10.80 124.15 -21.91
C GLN A 455 -10.14 125.46 -22.37
N GLN A 456 -8.81 125.45 -22.47
CA GLN A 456 -8.05 126.63 -22.91
C GLN A 456 -8.34 127.00 -24.38
N VAL A 457 -8.52 125.99 -25.25
CA VAL A 457 -8.94 126.19 -26.64
C VAL A 457 -10.37 126.72 -26.72
N GLU A 458 -11.29 126.21 -25.90
CA GLU A 458 -12.67 126.72 -25.83
C GLU A 458 -12.72 128.19 -25.36
N ASP A 459 -11.93 128.56 -24.36
CA ASP A 459 -11.81 129.95 -23.88
C ASP A 459 -11.19 130.88 -24.92
N MET A 460 -10.15 130.43 -25.64
CA MET A 460 -9.62 131.18 -26.77
C MET A 460 -10.65 131.31 -27.89
N GLY A 461 -11.40 130.25 -28.18
CA GLY A 461 -12.50 130.28 -29.16
C GLY A 461 -13.55 131.34 -28.81
N ARG A 462 -13.92 131.47 -27.53
CA ARG A 462 -14.81 132.53 -27.05
C ARG A 462 -14.21 133.93 -27.24
N LYS A 463 -12.93 134.13 -26.92
CA LYS A 463 -12.23 135.41 -27.14
C LYS A 463 -12.12 135.79 -28.62
N VAL A 464 -11.86 134.82 -29.49
CA VAL A 464 -11.83 135.06 -30.95
C VAL A 464 -13.21 135.49 -31.44
N ALA A 465 -14.29 134.82 -31.01
CA ALA A 465 -15.65 135.20 -31.36
C ALA A 465 -16.01 136.63 -30.86
N GLU A 466 -15.57 137.02 -29.66
CA GLU A 466 -15.73 138.39 -29.16
C GLU A 466 -14.97 139.43 -30.00
N LEU A 467 -13.72 139.13 -30.37
CA LEU A 467 -12.91 140.00 -31.22
C LEU A 467 -13.49 140.13 -32.63
N GLU A 468 -14.00 139.04 -33.21
CA GLU A 468 -14.70 139.07 -34.50
C GLU A 468 -15.96 139.94 -34.43
N GLN A 469 -16.73 139.87 -33.34
CA GLN A 469 -17.88 140.76 -33.11
C GLN A 469 -17.46 142.24 -33.00
N GLN A 470 -16.36 142.54 -32.32
CA GLN A 470 -15.83 143.90 -32.22
C GLN A 470 -15.35 144.43 -33.58
N MET A 471 -14.68 143.59 -34.36
CA MET A 471 -14.23 143.91 -35.72
C MET A 471 -15.43 144.21 -36.63
N GLN A 472 -16.48 143.39 -36.60
CA GLN A 472 -17.70 143.64 -37.39
C GLN A 472 -18.41 144.94 -36.98
N ARG A 473 -18.46 145.28 -35.68
CA ARG A 473 -18.98 146.57 -35.22
C ARG A 473 -18.16 147.74 -35.76
N ARG A 474 -16.82 147.66 -35.68
CA ARG A 474 -15.94 148.70 -36.25
C ARG A 474 -16.06 148.80 -37.76
N GLU A 475 -16.16 147.69 -38.49
CA GLU A 475 -16.42 147.73 -39.94
C GLU A 475 -17.76 148.39 -40.27
N GLY A 476 -18.80 148.15 -39.46
CA GLY A 476 -20.08 148.84 -39.56
C GLY A 476 -19.95 150.35 -39.35
N GLU A 477 -19.18 150.77 -38.35
CA GLU A 477 -18.87 152.19 -38.07
C GLU A 477 -18.06 152.83 -39.21
N TYR A 478 -17.04 152.15 -39.74
CA TYR A 478 -16.26 152.63 -40.89
C TYR A 478 -17.10 152.74 -42.16
N LYS A 479 -18.00 151.78 -42.44
CA LYS A 479 -18.93 151.88 -43.58
C LYS A 479 -19.94 153.01 -43.41
N ALA A 480 -20.44 153.25 -42.20
CA ALA A 480 -21.32 154.40 -41.91
C ALA A 480 -20.58 155.74 -42.08
N MET A 481 -19.31 155.81 -41.65
CA MET A 481 -18.46 156.98 -41.83
C MET A 481 -18.14 157.26 -43.32
N ILE A 482 -17.84 156.22 -44.10
CA ILE A 482 -17.64 156.33 -45.56
C ILE A 482 -18.91 156.81 -46.26
N ASN A 483 -20.10 156.29 -45.89
CA ASN A 483 -21.36 156.75 -46.47
C ASN A 483 -21.69 158.20 -46.11
N ASN A 484 -21.37 158.67 -44.89
CA ASN A 484 -21.52 160.08 -44.52
C ASN A 484 -20.58 160.99 -45.33
N LEU A 485 -19.31 160.61 -45.49
CA LEU A 485 -18.34 161.33 -46.32
C LEU A 485 -18.77 161.37 -47.81
N GLN A 486 -19.35 160.29 -48.33
CA GLN A 486 -19.88 160.25 -49.70
C GLN A 486 -21.13 161.12 -49.88
N ASN A 487 -21.98 161.26 -48.86
CA ASN A 487 -23.14 162.16 -48.90
C ASN A 487 -22.75 163.64 -48.78
N GLU A 488 -21.73 163.98 -48.00
CA GLU A 488 -21.20 165.34 -47.91
C GLU A 488 -20.54 165.81 -49.22
N LEU A 489 -19.91 164.89 -49.97
CA LEU A 489 -19.33 165.16 -51.29
C LEU A 489 -20.36 165.29 -52.43
N ARG A 490 -21.62 164.90 -52.21
CA ARG A 490 -22.69 164.95 -53.24
C ARG A 490 -23.56 166.22 -53.16
N ASN A 491 -23.42 167.00 -52.10
CA ASN A 491 -24.19 168.23 -51.84
C ASN A 491 -23.33 169.52 -51.97
N ARG A 492 -22.21 169.44 -52.67
CA ARG A 492 -21.44 170.56 -53.24
C ARG A 492 -21.29 170.34 -54.73
#